data_AF-A0A1G2ZXB7-F1
#
_entry.id   AF-A0A1G2ZXB7-F1
#
_cell.length_a   1.000
_cell.length_b   1.000
_cell.length_c   1.000
_cell.angle_alpha   90.00
_cell.angle_beta   90.00
_cell.angle_gamma   90.00
#
_symmetry.space_group_name_H-M   'P 1'
#
loop_
_entity.id
_entity.type
_entity.pdbx_description
1 polymer ?
#
loop_
_entity_poly.entity_id
_entity_poly.type
_entity_poly.pdbx_seq_one_letter_code
_entity_poly.pdbx_strand_id
1 'polypeptide(L)'
;MGFGWDLALGILLLLLCGCEREEPAVAPTSALRIVSIAPSLTEILFAIGAGDNVVGVTTHCNFPPEARTREQVGDVALNREKLVLLKPDFVVADEALNRSQIEDIRRLGIAVRGYRSGGIDAILRTVAELGRDCRREKEAAALADKIRRKIDDVRQRAATRRKPRVLFEVGADPIFVAGPGSHIDDAIRLCGGENVASTLPLDWGAVGLETYYTWNPDVVIVCHTDRERLLRRPGWDALRDRTIFIDPDIFARPSIRFLEHIDLLFNAVHGGRRSGPSGIDILLDIRLPRVLLAFLAGALLAGAGGLFQGVFRNPLADPFVLGAASGSALGAVFSIVTGIGMMELFAFLSGVAALFLVLVLSRVRGRLPVLNLLLCGFAVGSLASALVSLLLYAGNRDAGRIIFWLMGGFSTATWNGVLFLFPMTVILALVMFAFSRELNAMSLGEETARTMGVPAERVKWMILLTGALATSATVALCGVIGFVGLIVPHTARLLVGPDHRRLLPASLILGGILLVLSDTLARTALAPAELPVGIVTALFGVPFFLFLLRRR
;
A
#
# COMPACT_ATOMS: atom_id res chain seq x y z
N MET A 1 -6.94 60.89 37.72
CA MET A 1 -5.66 60.59 38.39
C MET A 1 -5.82 59.26 39.08
N GLY A 2 -5.09 58.24 38.65
CA GLY A 2 -5.24 56.87 39.15
C GLY A 2 -4.66 55.86 38.18
N PHE A 3 -3.37 55.99 37.88
CA PHE A 3 -2.60 55.02 37.10
C PHE A 3 -1.30 54.82 37.86
N GLY A 4 -1.11 53.62 38.42
CA GLY A 4 0.16 53.26 39.07
C GLY A 4 -0.01 52.47 40.36
N TRP A 5 -0.60 51.27 40.30
CA TRP A 5 -0.38 50.24 41.33
C TRP A 5 -0.38 48.79 40.78
N ASP A 6 -0.86 48.53 39.55
CA ASP A 6 -0.92 47.15 39.03
C ASP A 6 0.38 46.60 38.41
N LEU A 7 1.39 47.45 38.18
CA LEU A 7 2.68 46.99 37.62
C LEU A 7 3.68 46.50 38.68
N ALA A 8 3.45 46.85 39.96
CA ALA A 8 4.34 46.47 41.07
C ALA A 8 3.99 45.11 41.69
N LEU A 9 2.76 44.61 41.51
CA LEU A 9 2.34 43.28 42.00
C LEU A 9 2.73 42.14 41.04
N GLY A 10 2.91 42.43 39.75
CA GLY A 10 3.31 41.43 38.75
C GLY A 10 4.80 41.06 38.76
N ILE A 11 5.66 41.95 39.27
CA ILE A 11 7.12 41.73 39.28
C ILE A 11 7.59 41.09 40.60
N LEU A 12 6.83 41.22 41.69
CA LEU A 12 7.13 40.57 42.97
C LEU A 12 6.71 39.08 43.02
N LEU A 13 5.81 38.64 42.12
CA LEU A 13 5.40 37.24 41.97
C LEU A 13 6.30 36.42 41.03
N LEU A 14 7.21 37.07 40.30
CA LEU A 14 8.19 36.43 39.43
C LEU A 14 9.58 36.25 40.09
N LEU A 15 9.78 36.76 41.30
CA LEU A 15 11.02 36.63 42.08
C LEU A 15 10.92 35.69 43.30
N LEU A 16 9.77 35.02 43.50
CA LEU A 16 9.56 34.03 44.59
C LEU A 16 9.34 32.59 44.12
N CYS A 17 9.53 32.28 42.83
CA CYS A 17 9.54 30.89 42.31
C CYS A 17 10.93 30.38 41.93
N GLY A 18 11.99 31.04 42.43
CA GLY A 18 13.38 30.57 42.33
C GLY A 18 13.79 29.75 43.56
N CYS A 19 13.03 28.71 43.90
CA CYS A 19 13.52 27.62 44.74
C CYS A 19 13.29 26.35 43.94
N GLU A 20 14.36 25.84 43.33
CA GLU A 20 14.46 24.44 42.93
C GLU A 20 14.08 23.62 44.16
N ARG A 21 12.87 23.05 44.16
CA ARG A 21 12.61 21.90 45.00
C ARG A 21 13.46 20.80 44.40
N GLU A 22 14.62 20.54 45.01
CA GLU A 22 15.22 19.21 44.94
C GLU A 22 14.09 18.23 45.24
N GLU A 23 13.70 17.47 44.21
CA GLU A 23 12.88 16.27 44.41
C GLU A 23 13.59 15.46 45.51
N PRO A 24 12.87 15.02 46.56
CA PRO A 24 13.51 14.25 47.60
C PRO A 24 14.18 13.07 46.92
N ALA A 25 15.50 12.94 47.13
CA ALA A 25 16.28 11.81 46.67
C ALA A 25 15.70 10.54 47.31
N VAL A 26 14.70 9.96 46.66
CA VAL A 26 14.22 8.62 46.94
C VAL A 26 15.36 7.73 46.49
N ALA A 27 16.17 7.28 47.45
CA ALA A 27 17.12 6.20 47.24
C ALA A 27 16.36 5.03 46.61
N PRO A 28 16.66 4.63 45.37
CA PRO A 28 15.85 3.63 44.70
C PRO A 28 16.45 2.26 45.04
N THR A 29 15.98 1.68 46.13
CA THR A 29 16.21 0.27 46.49
C THR A 29 15.15 -0.68 45.90
N SER A 30 14.16 -0.17 45.15
CA SER A 30 13.24 -1.01 44.37
C SER A 30 13.74 -1.20 42.94
N ALA A 31 13.75 -2.45 42.47
CA ALA A 31 14.04 -2.79 41.09
C ALA A 31 13.05 -2.08 40.14
N LEU A 32 13.56 -1.43 39.08
CA LEU A 32 12.74 -0.76 38.07
C LEU A 32 11.73 -1.74 37.44
N ARG A 33 10.55 -1.24 37.10
CA ARG A 33 9.48 -1.95 36.38
C ARG A 33 9.26 -1.29 35.03
N ILE A 34 9.68 -1.97 33.97
CA ILE A 34 9.70 -1.45 32.61
C ILE A 34 8.68 -2.23 31.78
N VAL A 35 7.86 -1.52 31.01
CA VAL A 35 7.09 -2.14 29.93
C VAL A 35 7.71 -1.73 28.60
N SER A 36 7.95 -2.68 27.71
CA SER A 36 8.48 -2.42 26.37
C SER A 36 7.41 -2.68 25.31
N ILE A 37 7.08 -1.65 24.54
CA ILE A 37 6.10 -1.77 23.45
C ILE A 37 6.75 -1.87 22.05
N ALA A 38 8.07 -1.90 22.00
CA ALA A 38 8.84 -2.02 20.75
C ALA A 38 9.78 -3.24 20.81
N PRO A 39 9.67 -4.20 19.87
CA PRO A 39 10.53 -5.40 19.85
C PRO A 39 12.03 -5.08 19.83
N SER A 40 12.46 -4.10 19.02
CA SER A 40 13.87 -3.68 18.96
C SER A 40 14.43 -3.18 20.30
N LEU A 41 13.62 -2.47 21.08
CA LEU A 41 14.01 -1.99 22.41
C LEU A 41 14.03 -3.12 23.45
N THR A 42 13.10 -4.07 23.35
CA THR A 42 13.09 -5.27 24.20
C THR A 42 14.39 -6.06 24.05
N GLU A 43 14.85 -6.26 22.82
CA GLU A 43 16.11 -6.98 22.57
C GLU A 43 17.31 -6.28 23.23
N ILE A 44 17.37 -4.95 23.17
CA ILE A 44 18.43 -4.16 23.81
C ILE A 44 18.34 -4.26 25.34
N LEU A 45 17.15 -4.12 25.92
CA LEU A 45 16.92 -4.20 27.36
C LEU A 45 17.45 -5.52 27.95
N PHE A 46 17.18 -6.64 27.28
CA PHE A 46 17.70 -7.92 27.71
C PHE A 46 19.22 -8.01 27.52
N ALA A 47 19.75 -7.49 26.41
CA ALA A 47 21.19 -7.53 26.11
C ALA A 47 22.04 -6.71 27.10
N ILE A 48 21.50 -5.63 27.67
CA ILE A 48 22.17 -4.82 28.71
C ILE A 48 21.91 -5.33 30.14
N GLY A 49 21.26 -6.48 30.31
CA GLY A 49 20.97 -7.07 31.62
C GLY A 49 19.82 -6.41 32.39
N ALA A 50 18.95 -5.65 31.72
CA ALA A 50 17.72 -5.09 32.29
C ALA A 50 16.49 -6.00 32.09
N GLY A 51 16.67 -7.22 31.55
CA GLY A 51 15.56 -8.13 31.22
C GLY A 51 14.67 -8.52 32.40
N ASP A 52 15.21 -8.56 33.63
CA ASP A 52 14.44 -8.84 34.85
C ASP A 52 13.59 -7.66 35.32
N ASN A 53 13.94 -6.45 34.87
CA ASN A 53 13.14 -5.25 35.09
C ASN A 53 11.97 -5.14 34.11
N VAL A 54 11.94 -5.96 33.04
CA VAL A 54 10.87 -5.95 32.04
C VAL A 54 9.68 -6.75 32.57
N VAL A 55 8.61 -6.05 32.93
CA VAL A 55 7.38 -6.65 33.50
C VAL A 55 6.28 -6.87 32.47
N GLY A 56 6.37 -6.23 31.31
CA GLY A 56 5.42 -6.43 30.22
C GLY A 56 6.00 -6.10 28.85
N VAL A 57 5.49 -6.79 27.84
CA VAL A 57 5.92 -6.66 26.44
C VAL A 57 4.74 -6.76 25.48
N THR A 58 4.94 -6.33 24.22
CA THR A 58 3.96 -6.61 23.16
C THR A 58 4.08 -8.04 22.62
N THR A 59 3.05 -8.51 21.94
CA THR A 59 3.00 -9.85 21.30
C THR A 59 4.09 -10.08 20.27
N HIS A 60 4.69 -9.00 19.74
CA HIS A 60 5.79 -9.05 18.79
C HIS A 60 7.19 -9.12 19.44
N CYS A 61 7.28 -8.91 20.76
CA CYS A 61 8.53 -9.04 21.52
C CYS A 61 8.85 -10.51 21.79
N ASN A 62 9.39 -11.15 20.76
CA ASN A 62 9.53 -12.60 20.70
C ASN A 62 10.98 -13.09 20.90
N PHE A 63 11.92 -12.17 21.17
CA PHE A 63 13.35 -12.40 21.39
C PHE A 63 13.88 -11.47 22.52
N PRO A 64 14.81 -11.96 23.37
CA PRO A 64 15.22 -13.36 23.48
C PRO A 64 14.03 -14.23 23.95
N PRO A 65 14.07 -15.57 23.88
CA PRO A 65 12.92 -16.43 24.16
C PRO A 65 12.24 -16.14 25.51
N GLU A 66 13.00 -15.70 26.50
CA GLU A 66 12.56 -15.28 27.83
C GLU A 66 11.62 -14.06 27.78
N ALA A 67 11.72 -13.19 26.78
CA ALA A 67 10.80 -12.06 26.63
C ALA A 67 9.34 -12.51 26.47
N ARG A 68 9.10 -13.70 25.90
CA ARG A 68 7.75 -14.25 25.70
C ARG A 68 7.05 -14.61 27.01
N THR A 69 7.80 -14.78 28.10
CA THR A 69 7.23 -15.12 29.42
C THR A 69 6.74 -13.90 30.19
N ARG A 70 7.06 -12.69 29.71
CA ARG A 70 6.58 -11.43 30.31
C ARG A 70 5.12 -11.18 29.97
N GLU A 71 4.45 -10.36 30.77
CA GLU A 71 3.03 -10.09 30.58
C GLU A 71 2.77 -9.42 29.23
N GLN A 72 1.81 -9.96 28.49
CA GLN A 72 1.47 -9.49 27.15
C GLN A 72 0.48 -8.32 27.25
N VAL A 73 0.96 -7.11 26.94
CA VAL A 73 0.18 -5.86 27.03
C VAL A 73 -0.54 -5.49 25.73
N GLY A 74 -0.46 -6.33 24.69
CA GLY A 74 -1.16 -6.14 23.42
C GLY A 74 -0.23 -6.07 22.21
N ASP A 75 -0.71 -5.51 21.11
CA ASP A 75 0.02 -5.31 19.85
C ASP A 75 -0.02 -3.83 19.43
N VAL A 76 -0.58 -3.52 18.25
CA VAL A 76 -0.97 -2.16 17.85
C VAL A 76 -2.00 -1.60 18.85
N ALA A 77 -2.95 -2.41 19.30
CA ALA A 77 -3.93 -2.03 20.31
C ALA A 77 -3.45 -2.48 21.70
N LEU A 78 -3.09 -1.53 22.55
CA LEU A 78 -2.60 -1.81 23.90
C LEU A 78 -3.75 -2.03 24.89
N ASN A 79 -3.60 -3.03 25.75
CA ASN A 79 -4.50 -3.28 26.87
C ASN A 79 -4.17 -2.32 28.03
N ARG A 80 -4.98 -1.27 28.15
CA ARG A 80 -4.79 -0.18 29.14
C ARG A 80 -4.87 -0.68 30.58
N GLU A 81 -5.80 -1.59 30.88
CA GLU A 81 -5.97 -2.15 32.22
C GLU A 81 -4.74 -2.92 32.65
N LYS A 82 -4.25 -3.83 31.79
CA LYS A 82 -3.00 -4.55 32.04
C LYS A 82 -1.82 -3.61 32.24
N LEU A 83 -1.71 -2.58 31.40
CA LEU A 83 -0.62 -1.61 31.48
C LEU A 83 -0.60 -0.87 32.82
N VAL A 84 -1.78 -0.44 33.31
CA VAL A 84 -1.92 0.22 34.62
C VAL A 84 -1.66 -0.77 35.77
N LEU A 85 -2.17 -2.00 35.68
CA LEU A 85 -1.99 -3.05 36.69
C LEU A 85 -0.53 -3.44 36.88
N LEU A 86 0.28 -3.39 35.80
CA LEU A 86 1.71 -3.65 35.86
C LEU A 86 2.50 -2.58 36.63
N LYS A 87 1.91 -1.39 36.86
CA LYS A 87 2.55 -0.26 37.56
C LYS A 87 3.99 -0.02 37.09
N PRO A 88 4.21 0.26 35.79
CA PRO A 88 5.55 0.53 35.29
C PRO A 88 6.06 1.88 35.80
N ASP A 89 7.35 1.98 36.09
CA ASP A 89 8.03 3.26 36.33
C ASP A 89 8.07 4.07 35.03
N PHE A 90 8.27 3.40 33.89
CA PHE A 90 8.14 3.97 32.57
C PHE A 90 7.90 2.89 31.49
N VAL A 91 7.36 3.33 30.36
CA VAL A 91 7.24 2.54 29.13
C VAL A 91 8.30 2.97 28.14
N VAL A 92 8.98 2.02 27.50
CA VAL A 92 9.89 2.30 26.37
C VAL A 92 9.16 2.07 25.05
N ALA A 93 9.31 3.02 24.12
CA ALA A 93 8.60 3.03 22.85
C ALA A 93 9.47 3.60 21.72
N ASP A 94 9.20 3.20 20.47
CA ASP A 94 9.81 3.84 19.31
C ASP A 94 9.02 5.11 18.94
N GLU A 95 9.71 6.26 18.79
CA GLU A 95 9.05 7.56 18.54
C GLU A 95 8.27 7.61 17.23
N ALA A 96 8.74 6.91 16.19
CA ALA A 96 8.13 6.93 14.87
C ALA A 96 7.01 5.89 14.76
N LEU A 97 7.30 4.66 15.21
CA LEU A 97 6.39 3.52 15.06
C LEU A 97 5.27 3.50 16.10
N ASN A 98 5.50 4.08 17.29
CA ASN A 98 4.55 4.02 18.40
C ASN A 98 3.91 5.36 18.76
N ARG A 99 3.89 6.35 17.84
CA ARG A 99 3.41 7.72 18.14
C ARG A 99 2.02 7.74 18.79
N SER A 100 1.05 6.99 18.25
CA SER A 100 -0.31 6.96 18.81
C SER A 100 -0.36 6.29 20.18
N GLN A 101 0.38 5.19 20.36
CA GLN A 101 0.46 4.51 21.66
C GLN A 101 1.12 5.39 22.72
N ILE A 102 2.17 6.15 22.38
CA ILE A 102 2.86 7.06 23.30
C ILE A 102 1.86 8.09 23.86
N GLU A 103 1.03 8.69 23.02
CA GLU A 103 0.00 9.66 23.45
C GLU A 103 -1.04 9.02 24.36
N ASP A 104 -1.52 7.82 24.01
CA ASP A 104 -2.50 7.07 24.80
C ASP A 104 -1.97 6.70 26.19
N ILE A 105 -0.71 6.27 26.28
CA ILE A 105 -0.09 5.90 27.56
C ILE A 105 0.13 7.11 28.45
N ARG A 106 0.56 8.24 27.87
CA ARG A 106 0.73 9.50 28.62
C ARG A 106 -0.59 9.99 29.21
N ARG A 107 -1.72 9.79 28.53
CA ARG A 107 -3.07 10.09 29.05
C ARG A 107 -3.45 9.25 30.28
N LEU A 108 -2.85 8.08 30.45
CA LEU A 108 -3.01 7.24 31.64
C LEU A 108 -2.12 7.69 32.82
N GLY A 109 -1.34 8.76 32.65
CA GLY A 109 -0.41 9.26 33.68
C GLY A 109 0.87 8.42 33.80
N ILE A 110 1.15 7.55 32.83
CA ILE A 110 2.34 6.69 32.82
C ILE A 110 3.47 7.39 32.05
N ALA A 111 4.67 7.41 32.61
CA ALA A 111 5.84 7.98 31.95
C ALA A 111 6.24 7.16 30.72
N VAL A 112 6.59 7.82 29.62
CA VAL A 112 7.02 7.17 28.38
C VAL A 112 8.35 7.73 27.91
N ARG A 113 9.32 6.84 27.70
CA ARG A 113 10.63 7.12 27.10
C ARG A 113 10.59 6.71 25.62
N GLY A 114 10.72 7.70 24.75
CA GLY A 114 10.75 7.50 23.30
C GLY A 114 12.18 7.37 22.82
N TYR A 115 12.44 6.40 21.94
CA TYR A 115 13.73 6.19 21.29
C TYR A 115 13.57 6.25 19.78
N ARG A 116 14.58 6.76 19.08
CA ARG A 116 14.56 6.85 17.62
C ARG A 116 15.24 5.65 17.00
N SER A 117 14.49 4.86 16.24
CA SER A 117 15.08 3.92 15.29
C SER A 117 15.70 4.64 14.09
N GLY A 118 16.67 3.99 13.46
CA GLY A 118 17.35 4.50 12.28
C GLY A 118 18.56 3.62 11.93
N GLY A 119 19.54 4.22 11.27
CA GLY A 119 20.80 3.58 10.90
C GLY A 119 21.61 2.97 12.07
N ILE A 120 22.75 2.37 11.75
CA ILE A 120 23.58 1.65 12.74
C ILE A 120 23.99 2.55 13.92
N ASP A 121 24.31 3.82 13.65
CA ASP A 121 24.67 4.79 14.68
C ASP A 121 23.50 5.12 15.61
N ALA A 122 22.26 5.08 15.11
CA ALA A 122 21.08 5.26 15.94
C ALA A 122 20.92 4.09 16.92
N ILE A 123 21.17 2.85 16.47
CA ILE A 123 21.14 1.66 17.34
C ILE A 123 22.14 1.82 18.50
N LEU A 124 23.38 2.25 18.22
CA LEU A 124 24.40 2.45 19.26
C LEU A 124 24.04 3.57 20.24
N ARG A 125 23.41 4.66 19.76
CA ARG A 125 22.90 5.72 20.64
C ARG A 125 21.78 5.20 21.55
N THR A 126 20.83 4.45 20.99
CA THR A 126 19.73 3.84 21.74
C THR A 126 20.23 2.89 22.83
N VAL A 127 21.29 2.10 22.56
CA VAL A 127 21.93 1.26 23.59
C VAL A 127 22.46 2.11 24.75
N ALA A 128 23.14 3.23 24.47
CA ALA A 128 23.67 4.11 25.51
C ALA A 128 22.55 4.85 26.29
N GLU A 129 21.48 5.26 25.62
CA GLU A 129 20.32 5.90 26.24
C GLU A 129 19.57 4.92 27.15
N LEU A 130 19.26 3.71 26.66
CA LEU A 130 18.64 2.67 27.49
C LEU A 130 19.53 2.26 28.66
N GLY A 131 20.85 2.22 28.46
CA GLY A 131 21.84 1.99 29.52
C GLY A 131 21.70 3.01 30.66
N ARG A 132 21.57 4.30 30.36
CA ARG A 132 21.38 5.35 31.36
C ARG A 132 20.02 5.24 32.05
N ASP A 133 18.96 5.08 31.26
CA ASP A 133 17.59 5.03 31.81
C ASP A 133 17.36 3.79 32.69
N CYS A 134 18.06 2.68 32.41
CA CYS A 134 17.96 1.43 33.17
C CYS A 134 19.04 1.27 34.24
N ARG A 135 19.95 2.23 34.42
CA ARG A 135 21.11 2.17 35.34
C ARG A 135 22.03 0.97 35.07
N ARG A 136 22.33 0.77 33.78
CA ARG A 136 23.14 -0.30 33.18
C ARG A 136 24.19 0.28 32.24
N GLU A 137 24.78 1.42 32.59
CA GLU A 137 25.71 2.15 31.72
C GLU A 137 26.97 1.34 31.41
N LYS A 138 27.47 0.56 32.37
CA LYS A 138 28.65 -0.29 32.20
C LYS A 138 28.37 -1.42 31.21
N GLU A 139 27.24 -2.10 31.37
CA GLU A 139 26.79 -3.19 30.51
C GLU A 139 26.47 -2.68 29.10
N ALA A 140 25.83 -1.52 28.98
CA ALA A 140 25.55 -0.86 27.71
C ALA A 140 26.85 -0.44 26.98
N ALA A 141 27.83 0.11 27.70
CA ALA A 141 29.14 0.44 27.12
C ALA A 141 29.86 -0.81 26.63
N ALA A 142 29.88 -1.89 27.43
CA ALA A 142 30.49 -3.16 27.05
C ALA A 142 29.81 -3.78 25.81
N LEU A 143 28.47 -3.71 25.72
CA LEU A 143 27.70 -4.15 24.56
C LEU A 143 28.03 -3.30 23.32
N ALA A 144 28.06 -1.97 23.46
CA ALA A 144 28.42 -1.07 22.36
C ALA A 144 29.83 -1.35 21.83
N ASP A 145 30.80 -1.60 22.71
CA ASP A 145 32.18 -1.92 22.31
C ASP A 145 32.30 -3.31 21.67
N LYS A 146 31.51 -4.30 22.13
CA LYS A 146 31.38 -5.60 21.45
C LYS A 146 30.86 -5.40 20.02
N ILE A 147 29.81 -4.60 19.84
CA ILE A 147 29.20 -4.33 18.54
C ILE A 147 30.15 -3.54 17.63
N ARG A 148 30.83 -2.50 18.14
CA ARG A 148 31.81 -1.71 17.38
C ARG A 148 32.95 -2.58 16.85
N ARG A 149 33.52 -3.45 17.68
CA ARG A 149 34.55 -4.41 17.24
C ARG A 149 34.07 -5.32 16.11
N LYS A 150 32.81 -5.77 16.18
CA LYS A 150 32.20 -6.58 15.13
C LYS A 150 31.97 -5.79 13.83
N ILE A 151 31.52 -4.54 13.94
CA ILE A 151 31.39 -3.61 12.80
C ILE A 151 32.76 -3.38 12.15
N ASP A 152 33.80 -3.14 12.95
CA ASP A 152 35.15 -2.89 12.44
C ASP A 152 35.76 -4.14 11.78
N ASP A 153 35.56 -5.33 12.33
CA ASP A 153 35.94 -6.60 11.68
C ASP A 153 35.28 -6.73 10.30
N VAL A 154 33.95 -6.57 10.23
CA VAL A 154 33.20 -6.66 8.98
C VAL A 154 33.69 -5.63 7.96
N ARG A 155 33.94 -4.39 8.41
CA ARG A 155 34.46 -3.30 7.57
C ARG A 155 35.85 -3.64 7.02
N GLN A 156 36.75 -4.20 7.83
CA GLN A 156 38.08 -4.62 7.38
C GLN A 156 38.00 -5.76 6.36
N ARG A 157 37.14 -6.76 6.59
CA ARG A 157 36.91 -7.85 5.63
C ARG A 157 36.31 -7.34 4.31
N ALA A 158 35.40 -6.37 4.38
CA ALA A 158 34.77 -5.76 3.21
C ALA A 158 35.75 -4.91 2.38
N ALA A 159 36.74 -4.26 3.01
CA ALA A 159 37.66 -3.35 2.34
C ALA A 159 38.48 -4.00 1.21
N THR A 160 38.74 -5.30 1.29
CA THR A 160 39.50 -6.07 0.29
C THR A 160 38.62 -6.81 -0.72
N ARG A 161 37.29 -6.72 -0.56
CA ARG A 161 36.32 -7.39 -1.43
C ARG A 161 35.84 -6.48 -2.56
N ARG A 162 35.26 -7.10 -3.58
CA ARG A 162 34.55 -6.37 -4.64
C ARG A 162 33.30 -5.70 -4.05
N LYS A 163 32.82 -4.64 -4.71
CA LYS A 163 31.58 -3.94 -4.33
C LYS A 163 30.40 -4.43 -5.19
N PRO A 164 29.68 -5.48 -4.78
CA PRO A 164 28.52 -5.98 -5.51
C PRO A 164 27.35 -5.01 -5.41
N ARG A 165 26.55 -4.94 -6.47
CA ARG A 165 25.29 -4.19 -6.48
C ARG A 165 24.20 -5.02 -5.80
N VAL A 166 23.68 -4.56 -4.68
CA VAL A 166 22.77 -5.32 -3.81
C VAL A 166 21.39 -4.68 -3.85
N LEU A 167 20.37 -5.52 -4.04
CA LEU A 167 18.97 -5.17 -3.85
C LEU A 167 18.44 -5.91 -2.65
N PHE A 168 17.76 -5.21 -1.73
CA PHE A 168 17.20 -5.80 -0.53
C PHE A 168 15.68 -5.61 -0.50
N GLU A 169 14.94 -6.72 -0.59
CA GLU A 169 13.49 -6.77 -0.68
C GLU A 169 12.88 -7.29 0.62
N VAL A 170 11.88 -6.57 1.15
CA VAL A 170 11.14 -6.92 2.38
C VAL A 170 9.64 -7.16 2.13
N GLY A 171 9.15 -7.01 0.91
CA GLY A 171 7.77 -7.28 0.55
C GLY A 171 7.63 -7.66 -0.91
N ALA A 172 6.77 -8.65 -1.20
CA ALA A 172 6.62 -9.21 -2.54
C ALA A 172 5.58 -8.50 -3.42
N ASP A 173 4.56 -7.90 -2.79
CA ASP A 173 3.41 -7.25 -3.45
C ASP A 173 2.72 -6.24 -2.48
N PRO A 174 3.00 -4.93 -2.60
CA PRO A 174 3.94 -4.33 -3.55
C PRO A 174 5.39 -4.75 -3.27
N ILE A 175 6.25 -4.66 -4.30
CA ILE A 175 7.69 -4.90 -4.13
C ILE A 175 8.25 -3.79 -3.25
N PHE A 176 8.59 -4.12 -2.01
CA PHE A 176 9.01 -3.14 -1.01
C PHE A 176 10.49 -3.35 -0.71
N VAL A 177 11.30 -2.29 -0.85
CA VAL A 177 12.77 -2.37 -0.80
C VAL A 177 13.36 -1.34 0.15
N ALA A 178 14.56 -1.64 0.65
CA ALA A 178 15.31 -0.75 1.54
C ALA A 178 15.97 0.40 0.75
N GLY A 179 15.52 1.63 0.98
CA GLY A 179 16.05 2.86 0.40
C GLY A 179 17.13 3.54 1.26
N PRO A 180 17.60 4.73 0.87
CA PRO A 180 18.71 5.41 1.52
C PRO A 180 18.39 5.83 2.97
N GLY A 181 19.35 5.65 3.88
CA GLY A 181 19.21 6.04 5.28
C GLY A 181 18.51 5.02 6.18
N SER A 182 18.05 3.89 5.62
CA SER A 182 17.59 2.74 6.40
C SER A 182 18.76 2.01 7.07
N HIS A 183 18.48 1.25 8.14
CA HIS A 183 19.49 0.40 8.79
C HIS A 183 20.05 -0.68 7.85
N ILE A 184 19.26 -1.09 6.86
CA ILE A 184 19.68 -2.04 5.82
C ILE A 184 20.64 -1.36 4.82
N ASP A 185 20.38 -0.13 4.40
CA ASP A 185 21.28 0.63 3.52
C ASP A 185 22.67 0.80 4.15
N ASP A 186 22.72 1.17 5.43
CA ASP A 186 23.97 1.24 6.20
C ASP A 186 24.69 -0.10 6.27
N ALA A 187 23.95 -1.19 6.49
CA ALA A 187 24.52 -2.51 6.62
C ALA A 187 25.00 -3.11 5.29
N ILE A 188 24.32 -2.83 4.18
CA ILE A 188 24.81 -3.18 2.83
C ILE A 188 26.16 -2.49 2.60
N ARG A 189 26.26 -1.18 2.89
CA ARG A 189 27.51 -0.42 2.75
C ARG A 189 28.59 -0.92 3.69
N LEU A 190 28.25 -1.23 4.94
CA LEU A 190 29.18 -1.81 5.92
C LEU A 190 29.74 -3.15 5.42
N CYS A 191 28.89 -3.98 4.82
CA CYS A 191 29.29 -5.23 4.20
C CYS A 191 30.02 -5.06 2.86
N GLY A 192 30.29 -3.83 2.40
CA GLY A 192 31.01 -3.56 1.15
C GLY A 192 30.16 -3.59 -0.12
N GLY A 193 28.83 -3.74 0.00
CA GLY A 193 27.91 -3.67 -1.13
C GLY A 193 27.50 -2.24 -1.50
N GLU A 194 26.95 -2.10 -2.71
CA GLU A 194 26.31 -0.88 -3.18
C GLU A 194 24.78 -1.11 -3.24
N ASN A 195 24.00 -0.39 -2.44
CA ASN A 195 22.55 -0.49 -2.48
C ASN A 195 22.01 0.14 -3.77
N VAL A 196 21.43 -0.66 -4.67
CA VAL A 196 20.87 -0.17 -5.93
C VAL A 196 19.63 0.70 -5.74
N ALA A 197 18.94 0.56 -4.60
CA ALA A 197 17.77 1.34 -4.22
C ALA A 197 18.13 2.66 -3.50
N SER A 198 19.41 3.01 -3.41
CA SER A 198 19.88 4.25 -2.77
C SER A 198 19.39 5.55 -3.44
N THR A 199 18.82 5.45 -4.64
CA THR A 199 18.21 6.58 -5.37
C THR A 199 16.74 6.85 -5.00
N LEU A 200 16.15 6.07 -4.09
CA LEU A 200 14.78 6.30 -3.63
C LEU A 200 14.67 7.59 -2.80
N PRO A 201 13.52 8.27 -2.79
CA PRO A 201 13.32 9.50 -2.01
C PRO A 201 13.12 9.26 -0.51
N LEU A 202 12.83 8.02 -0.10
CA LEU A 202 12.54 7.61 1.28
C LEU A 202 13.42 6.42 1.68
N ASP A 203 13.58 6.23 2.99
CA ASP A 203 14.32 5.11 3.59
C ASP A 203 13.72 3.73 3.30
N TRP A 204 12.43 3.70 2.98
CA TRP A 204 11.72 2.52 2.49
C TRP A 204 10.74 2.91 1.39
N GLY A 205 10.61 2.06 0.37
CA GLY A 205 9.74 2.39 -0.77
C GLY A 205 9.21 1.19 -1.52
N ALA A 206 7.98 1.34 -2.01
CA ALA A 206 7.41 0.46 -3.02
C ALA A 206 8.00 0.81 -4.39
N VAL A 207 8.45 -0.20 -5.13
CA VAL A 207 9.05 -0.03 -6.45
C VAL A 207 8.31 -0.84 -7.51
N GLY A 208 8.35 -0.32 -8.73
CA GLY A 208 7.88 -1.02 -9.91
C GLY A 208 8.70 -2.26 -10.24
N LEU A 209 8.06 -3.24 -10.86
CA LEU A 209 8.73 -4.44 -11.38
C LEU A 209 9.83 -4.07 -12.38
N GLU A 210 9.61 -3.05 -13.22
CA GLU A 210 10.62 -2.60 -14.18
C GLU A 210 11.86 -2.01 -13.51
N THR A 211 11.68 -1.12 -12.54
CA THR A 211 12.79 -0.53 -11.77
C THR A 211 13.61 -1.63 -11.09
N TYR A 212 12.92 -2.60 -10.49
CA TYR A 212 13.51 -3.75 -9.82
C TYR A 212 14.51 -4.51 -10.71
N TYR A 213 14.17 -4.78 -11.98
CA TYR A 213 15.09 -5.44 -12.92
C TYR A 213 16.06 -4.48 -13.61
N THR A 214 15.67 -3.23 -13.85
CA THR A 214 16.53 -2.20 -14.49
C THR A 214 17.74 -1.89 -13.63
N TRP A 215 17.58 -1.94 -12.30
CA TRP A 215 18.71 -1.84 -11.39
C TRP A 215 19.76 -2.92 -11.61
N ASN A 216 19.41 -4.08 -12.19
CA ASN A 216 20.32 -5.19 -12.51
C ASN A 216 21.30 -5.48 -11.35
N PRO A 217 20.78 -5.88 -10.18
CA PRO A 217 21.61 -6.15 -9.01
C PRO A 217 22.46 -7.41 -9.23
N ASP A 218 23.70 -7.40 -8.71
CA ASP A 218 24.57 -8.57 -8.64
C ASP A 218 24.00 -9.62 -7.65
N VAL A 219 23.33 -9.15 -6.59
CA VAL A 219 22.68 -9.98 -5.56
C VAL A 219 21.32 -9.39 -5.19
N VAL A 220 20.31 -10.24 -5.14
CA VAL A 220 19.01 -9.93 -4.55
C VAL A 220 18.92 -10.61 -3.19
N ILE A 221 18.64 -9.85 -2.14
CA ILE A 221 18.44 -10.35 -0.79
C ILE A 221 16.95 -10.24 -0.46
N VAL A 222 16.30 -11.39 -0.29
CA VAL A 222 14.87 -11.48 0.01
C VAL A 222 14.67 -11.75 1.50
N CYS A 223 13.97 -10.81 2.14
CA CYS A 223 13.75 -10.72 3.57
C CYS A 223 12.23 -10.68 3.88
N HIS A 224 11.49 -11.64 3.33
CA HIS A 224 10.07 -11.89 3.61
C HIS A 224 9.71 -13.36 3.37
N THR A 225 8.54 -13.79 3.83
CA THR A 225 8.12 -15.21 3.78
C THR A 225 7.39 -15.62 2.50
N ASP A 226 6.92 -14.67 1.69
CA ASP A 226 6.12 -14.91 0.46
C ASP A 226 6.92 -15.52 -0.73
N ARG A 227 7.45 -16.73 -0.55
CA ARG A 227 8.24 -17.43 -1.59
C ARG A 227 7.41 -17.78 -2.82
N GLU A 228 6.17 -18.23 -2.65
CA GLU A 228 5.33 -18.63 -3.78
C GLU A 228 5.07 -17.49 -4.76
N ARG A 229 4.90 -16.25 -4.26
CA ARG A 229 4.70 -15.08 -5.10
C ARG A 229 5.94 -14.69 -5.85
N LEU A 230 7.10 -14.76 -5.18
CA LEU A 230 8.37 -14.51 -5.82
C LEU A 230 8.60 -15.47 -7.00
N LEU A 231 8.29 -16.76 -6.82
CA LEU A 231 8.37 -17.77 -7.88
C LEU A 231 7.43 -17.51 -9.07
N ARG A 232 6.30 -16.82 -8.83
CA ARG A 232 5.32 -16.45 -9.87
C ARG A 232 5.56 -15.05 -10.46
N ARG A 233 6.56 -14.31 -9.98
CA ARG A 233 6.84 -12.94 -10.43
C ARG A 233 7.33 -12.97 -11.88
N PRO A 234 6.79 -12.11 -12.77
CA PRO A 234 7.31 -12.02 -14.14
C PRO A 234 8.80 -11.65 -14.14
N GLY A 235 9.60 -12.32 -14.98
CA GLY A 235 11.04 -12.15 -15.07
C GLY A 235 11.88 -12.81 -13.96
N TRP A 236 11.25 -13.55 -13.03
CA TRP A 236 11.94 -14.14 -11.86
C TRP A 236 13.13 -15.03 -12.24
N ASP A 237 13.01 -15.78 -13.34
CA ASP A 237 14.06 -16.69 -13.80
C ASP A 237 15.40 -15.98 -14.05
N ALA A 238 15.38 -14.70 -14.42
CA ALA A 238 16.58 -13.91 -14.68
C ALA A 238 17.34 -13.51 -13.41
N LEU A 239 16.71 -13.53 -12.23
CA LEU A 239 17.35 -13.18 -10.96
C LEU A 239 17.38 -14.34 -9.95
N ARG A 240 16.80 -15.49 -10.30
CA ARG A 240 16.72 -16.69 -9.44
C ARG A 240 18.09 -17.09 -8.88
N ASP A 241 19.10 -17.18 -9.73
CA ASP A 241 20.47 -17.61 -9.34
C ASP A 241 21.24 -16.56 -8.53
N ARG A 242 20.71 -15.35 -8.41
CA ARG A 242 21.27 -14.22 -7.64
C ARG A 242 20.52 -13.97 -6.33
N THR A 243 19.44 -14.70 -6.09
CA THR A 243 18.56 -14.44 -4.96
C THR A 243 18.94 -15.27 -3.75
N ILE A 244 19.15 -14.58 -2.64
CA ILE A 244 19.49 -15.17 -1.35
C ILE A 244 18.39 -14.82 -0.37
N PHE A 245 17.84 -15.84 0.28
CA PHE A 245 16.82 -15.65 1.30
C PHE A 245 17.47 -15.52 2.67
N ILE A 246 17.05 -14.51 3.42
CA ILE A 246 17.46 -14.28 4.81
C ILE A 246 16.24 -14.20 5.70
N ASP A 247 16.44 -14.44 6.99
CA ASP A 247 15.35 -14.49 7.96
C ASP A 247 14.82 -13.07 8.26
N PRO A 248 13.54 -12.77 7.93
CA PRO A 248 12.94 -11.47 8.24
C PRO A 248 12.91 -11.14 9.74
N ASP A 249 12.83 -12.14 10.61
CA ASP A 249 12.78 -11.91 12.06
C ASP A 249 14.12 -11.40 12.62
N ILE A 250 15.21 -11.54 11.87
CA ILE A 250 16.55 -11.03 12.22
C ILE A 250 16.77 -9.65 11.63
N PHE A 251 16.44 -9.47 10.33
CA PHE A 251 16.90 -8.31 9.57
C PHE A 251 15.87 -7.18 9.43
N ALA A 252 14.56 -7.47 9.54
CA ALA A 252 13.54 -6.44 9.43
C ALA A 252 13.51 -5.48 10.64
N ARG A 253 14.27 -5.76 11.71
CA ARG A 253 14.28 -4.99 12.96
C ARG A 253 15.64 -4.30 13.17
N PRO A 254 15.67 -2.96 13.36
CA PRO A 254 16.90 -2.23 13.65
C PRO A 254 17.33 -2.45 15.12
N SER A 255 17.97 -3.58 15.40
CA SER A 255 18.31 -4.01 16.76
C SER A 255 19.74 -4.59 16.86
N ILE A 256 20.19 -4.87 18.08
CA ILE A 256 21.46 -5.56 18.37
C ILE A 256 21.48 -6.97 17.77
N ARG A 257 20.34 -7.67 17.69
CA ARG A 257 20.26 -9.00 17.08
C ARG A 257 20.67 -8.97 15.61
N PHE A 258 20.24 -7.95 14.88
CA PHE A 258 20.65 -7.71 13.50
C PHE A 258 22.17 -7.54 13.37
N LEU A 259 22.79 -6.73 14.24
CA LEU A 259 24.24 -6.49 14.23
C LEU A 259 25.04 -7.72 14.66
N GLU A 260 24.51 -8.53 15.58
CA GLU A 260 25.11 -9.81 15.95
C GLU A 260 25.10 -10.82 14.80
N HIS A 261 24.18 -10.70 13.85
CA HIS A 261 24.05 -11.58 12.68
C HIS A 261 24.50 -10.93 11.37
N ILE A 262 25.21 -9.80 11.44
CA ILE A 262 25.70 -9.05 10.25
C ILE A 262 26.58 -9.92 9.32
N ASP A 263 27.23 -10.96 9.84
CA ASP A 263 28.01 -11.91 9.05
C ASP A 263 27.16 -12.68 8.03
N LEU A 264 25.89 -12.97 8.35
CA LEU A 264 24.96 -13.59 7.39
C LEU A 264 24.68 -12.64 6.22
N LEU A 265 24.51 -11.35 6.50
CA LEU A 265 24.34 -10.34 5.45
C LEU A 265 25.64 -10.19 4.65
N PHE A 266 26.79 -10.16 5.30
CA PHE A 266 28.09 -10.09 4.62
C PHE A 266 28.28 -11.25 3.63
N ASN A 267 27.94 -12.47 4.03
CA ASN A 267 28.01 -13.64 3.17
C ASN A 267 26.98 -13.57 2.02
N ALA A 268 25.76 -13.09 2.29
CA ALA A 268 24.75 -12.90 1.26
C ALA A 268 25.20 -11.87 0.21
N VAL A 269 25.70 -10.72 0.64
CA VAL A 269 26.20 -9.64 -0.24
C VAL A 269 27.25 -10.17 -1.23
N HIS A 270 28.11 -11.11 -0.82
CA HIS A 270 29.19 -11.63 -1.67
C HIS A 270 28.90 -12.99 -2.34
N GLY A 271 27.69 -13.54 -2.19
CA GLY A 271 27.36 -14.91 -2.61
C GLY A 271 26.84 -15.08 -4.04
N GLY A 272 26.39 -14.01 -4.72
CA GLY A 272 25.69 -14.13 -6.02
C GLY A 272 26.58 -14.29 -7.26
N ARG A 273 26.08 -15.00 -8.28
CA ARG A 273 26.71 -15.21 -9.59
C ARG A 273 26.19 -14.22 -10.65
N ARG A 274 27.08 -13.69 -11.51
CA ARG A 274 26.71 -12.72 -12.57
C ARG A 274 26.15 -13.38 -13.85
N SER A 275 24.82 -13.51 -13.94
CA SER A 275 24.05 -13.68 -15.20
C SER A 275 22.78 -12.82 -15.12
N GLY A 276 22.65 -11.74 -15.91
CA GLY A 276 21.61 -10.71 -15.69
C GLY A 276 20.48 -10.82 -16.72
N PRO A 277 19.27 -10.29 -16.42
CA PRO A 277 18.22 -10.20 -17.43
C PRO A 277 18.75 -9.42 -18.63
N SER A 278 18.54 -9.92 -19.84
CA SER A 278 18.83 -9.14 -21.03
C SER A 278 17.81 -7.99 -21.10
N GLY A 279 18.17 -6.87 -21.74
CA GLY A 279 17.22 -5.77 -21.96
C GLY A 279 15.97 -6.21 -22.74
N ILE A 280 16.06 -7.31 -23.49
CA ILE A 280 14.97 -7.91 -24.27
C ILE A 280 13.95 -8.58 -23.33
N ASP A 281 14.40 -9.26 -22.28
CA ASP A 281 13.52 -9.93 -21.30
C ASP A 281 12.66 -8.90 -20.54
N ILE A 282 13.25 -7.76 -20.19
CA ILE A 282 12.53 -6.64 -19.54
C ILE A 282 11.45 -6.07 -20.48
N LEU A 283 11.75 -5.94 -21.77
CA LEU A 283 10.78 -5.44 -22.74
C LEU A 283 9.61 -6.42 -22.94
N LEU A 284 9.89 -7.72 -23.08
CA LEU A 284 8.89 -8.72 -23.45
C LEU A 284 8.06 -9.23 -22.27
N ASP A 285 8.65 -9.39 -21.09
CA ASP A 285 7.97 -10.00 -19.94
C ASP A 285 7.41 -8.99 -18.94
N ILE A 286 7.83 -7.73 -19.03
CA ILE A 286 7.42 -6.68 -18.09
C ILE A 286 6.71 -5.54 -18.82
N ARG A 287 7.35 -4.92 -19.82
CA ARG A 287 6.77 -3.73 -20.46
C ARG A 287 5.60 -4.07 -21.39
N LEU A 288 5.77 -5.05 -22.27
CA LEU A 288 4.77 -5.38 -23.27
C LEU A 288 3.43 -5.86 -22.64
N PRO A 289 3.41 -6.77 -21.64
CA PRO A 289 2.16 -7.17 -21.00
C PRO A 289 1.46 -6.01 -20.31
N ARG A 290 2.22 -5.12 -19.67
CA ARG A 290 1.70 -3.93 -18.97
C ARG A 290 1.04 -2.95 -19.94
N VAL A 291 1.68 -2.65 -21.06
CA VAL A 291 1.11 -1.75 -22.09
C VAL A 291 -0.15 -2.34 -22.71
N LEU A 292 -0.13 -3.62 -23.06
CA LEU A 292 -1.30 -4.30 -23.64
C LEU A 292 -2.45 -4.36 -22.64
N LEU A 293 -2.19 -4.70 -21.39
CA LEU A 293 -3.21 -4.76 -20.35
C LEU A 293 -3.83 -3.38 -20.09
N ALA A 294 -3.00 -2.33 -20.03
CA ALA A 294 -3.46 -0.95 -19.89
C ALA A 294 -4.36 -0.51 -21.06
N PHE A 295 -3.97 -0.87 -22.29
CA PHE A 295 -4.77 -0.58 -23.48
C PHE A 295 -6.14 -1.28 -23.44
N LEU A 296 -6.16 -2.59 -23.13
CA LEU A 296 -7.39 -3.39 -23.09
C LEU A 296 -8.33 -2.93 -21.96
N ALA A 297 -7.78 -2.68 -20.77
CA ALA A 297 -8.51 -2.11 -19.64
C ALA A 297 -9.15 -0.76 -19.99
N GLY A 298 -8.37 0.12 -20.62
CA GLY A 298 -8.84 1.46 -21.00
C GLY A 298 -9.93 1.41 -22.04
N ALA A 299 -9.80 0.52 -23.01
CA ALA A 299 -10.82 0.28 -24.02
C ALA A 299 -12.13 -0.18 -23.38
N LEU A 300 -12.10 -1.21 -22.54
CA LEU A 300 -13.30 -1.74 -21.89
C LEU A 300 -13.99 -0.73 -20.97
N LEU A 301 -13.24 0.01 -20.15
CA LEU A 301 -13.80 1.04 -19.27
C LEU A 301 -14.44 2.19 -20.06
N ALA A 302 -13.79 2.66 -21.13
CA ALA A 302 -14.35 3.69 -22.00
C ALA A 302 -15.58 3.18 -22.76
N GLY A 303 -15.54 1.95 -23.28
CA GLY A 303 -16.69 1.32 -23.94
C GLY A 303 -17.89 1.19 -23.00
N ALA A 304 -17.68 0.72 -21.76
CA ALA A 304 -18.70 0.64 -20.73
C ALA A 304 -19.28 2.02 -20.39
N GLY A 305 -18.44 3.05 -20.31
CA GLY A 305 -18.86 4.44 -20.17
C GLY A 305 -19.77 4.90 -21.31
N GLY A 306 -19.39 4.62 -22.57
CA GLY A 306 -20.18 4.97 -23.74
C GLY A 306 -21.56 4.30 -23.75
N LEU A 307 -21.60 3.02 -23.37
CA LEU A 307 -22.85 2.27 -23.18
C LEU A 307 -23.75 2.92 -22.11
N PHE A 308 -23.19 3.23 -20.95
CA PHE A 308 -23.95 3.73 -19.81
C PHE A 308 -24.49 5.14 -20.12
N GLN A 309 -23.65 6.02 -20.66
CA GLN A 309 -24.07 7.35 -21.09
C GLN A 309 -25.20 7.30 -22.13
N GLY A 310 -25.16 6.35 -23.06
CA GLY A 310 -26.22 6.16 -24.05
C GLY A 310 -27.54 5.66 -23.44
N VAL A 311 -27.49 4.66 -22.56
CA VAL A 311 -28.67 4.12 -21.86
C VAL A 311 -29.32 5.15 -20.96
N PHE A 312 -28.52 5.83 -20.14
CA PHE A 312 -29.02 6.82 -19.18
C PHE A 312 -29.37 8.16 -19.84
N ARG A 313 -28.97 8.35 -21.10
CA ARG A 313 -29.04 9.64 -21.80
C ARG A 313 -28.42 10.77 -20.95
N ASN A 314 -27.37 10.41 -20.22
CA ASN A 314 -26.69 11.29 -19.30
C ASN A 314 -25.19 11.13 -19.54
N PRO A 315 -24.49 12.15 -20.07
CA PRO A 315 -23.06 12.07 -20.30
C PRO A 315 -22.24 12.01 -19.00
N LEU A 316 -22.88 12.18 -17.84
CA LEU A 316 -22.26 11.99 -16.54
C LEU A 316 -22.41 10.58 -15.99
N ALA A 317 -23.10 9.68 -16.71
CA ALA A 317 -23.22 8.31 -16.28
C ALA A 317 -21.88 7.59 -16.42
N ASP A 318 -21.51 6.87 -15.36
CA ASP A 318 -20.25 6.18 -15.25
C ASP A 318 -20.45 4.79 -14.64
N PRO A 319 -19.69 3.76 -15.05
CA PRO A 319 -19.87 2.40 -14.56
C PRO A 319 -19.69 2.20 -13.06
N PHE A 320 -18.93 3.09 -12.41
CA PHE A 320 -18.69 3.03 -10.96
C PHE A 320 -19.95 3.39 -10.17
N VAL A 321 -20.90 4.13 -10.76
CA VAL A 321 -22.14 4.55 -10.10
C VAL A 321 -23.11 3.38 -9.86
N LEU A 322 -23.00 2.28 -10.62
CA LEU A 322 -23.86 1.10 -10.46
C LEU A 322 -23.26 0.03 -9.53
N GLY A 323 -22.23 0.36 -8.76
CA GLY A 323 -21.70 -0.52 -7.71
C GLY A 323 -20.85 -1.69 -8.20
N ALA A 324 -20.65 -1.88 -9.51
CA ALA A 324 -19.82 -2.96 -10.05
C ALA A 324 -18.36 -2.86 -9.54
N ALA A 325 -17.77 -1.67 -9.59
CA ALA A 325 -16.40 -1.45 -9.10
C ALA A 325 -16.27 -1.64 -7.59
N SER A 326 -17.23 -1.13 -6.80
CA SER A 326 -17.26 -1.32 -5.34
C SER A 326 -17.46 -2.81 -4.98
N GLY A 327 -18.30 -3.52 -5.74
CA GLY A 327 -18.47 -4.96 -5.63
C GLY A 327 -17.17 -5.70 -5.90
N SER A 328 -16.45 -5.36 -6.98
CA SER A 328 -15.14 -5.95 -7.28
C SER A 328 -14.10 -5.68 -6.21
N ALA A 329 -14.09 -4.47 -5.65
CA ALA A 329 -13.24 -4.12 -4.52
C ALA A 329 -13.50 -5.01 -3.30
N LEU A 330 -14.77 -5.24 -2.96
CA LEU A 330 -15.15 -6.15 -1.86
C LEU A 330 -14.61 -7.57 -2.08
N GLY A 331 -14.74 -8.12 -3.29
CA GLY A 331 -14.25 -9.47 -3.61
C GLY A 331 -12.74 -9.59 -3.51
N ALA A 332 -12.00 -8.60 -4.03
CA ALA A 332 -10.55 -8.56 -3.94
C ALA A 332 -10.09 -8.49 -2.47
N VAL A 333 -10.67 -7.59 -1.68
CA VAL A 333 -10.32 -7.40 -0.27
C VAL A 333 -10.66 -8.66 0.54
N PHE A 334 -11.80 -9.30 0.27
CA PHE A 334 -12.14 -10.58 0.88
C PHE A 334 -11.08 -11.66 0.61
N SER A 335 -10.63 -11.80 -0.64
CA SER A 335 -9.57 -12.75 -1.01
C SER A 335 -8.24 -12.44 -0.31
N ILE A 336 -7.86 -11.17 -0.20
CA ILE A 336 -6.63 -10.75 0.49
C ILE A 336 -6.71 -11.10 1.98
N VAL A 337 -7.79 -10.73 2.66
CA VAL A 337 -7.95 -10.92 4.11
C VAL A 337 -8.09 -12.41 4.48
N THR A 338 -8.72 -13.22 3.63
CA THR A 338 -8.86 -14.67 3.85
C THR A 338 -7.63 -15.47 3.44
N GLY A 339 -6.71 -14.88 2.67
CA GLY A 339 -5.52 -15.55 2.14
C GLY A 339 -5.79 -16.52 0.98
N ILE A 340 -7.01 -16.58 0.44
CA ILE A 340 -7.35 -17.45 -0.69
C ILE A 340 -6.78 -16.82 -1.97
N GLY A 341 -5.83 -17.49 -2.63
CA GLY A 341 -5.14 -17.00 -3.83
C GLY A 341 -5.97 -17.02 -5.13
N MET A 342 -7.18 -16.46 -5.11
CA MET A 342 -8.11 -16.35 -6.24
C MET A 342 -8.72 -14.94 -6.36
N MET A 343 -7.88 -13.92 -6.13
CA MET A 343 -8.31 -12.52 -5.98
C MET A 343 -9.06 -12.00 -7.20
N GLU A 344 -8.55 -12.26 -8.40
CA GLU A 344 -9.14 -11.83 -9.67
C GLU A 344 -10.53 -12.44 -9.87
N LEU A 345 -10.71 -13.72 -9.49
CA LEU A 345 -11.98 -14.41 -9.60
C LEU A 345 -13.01 -13.86 -8.61
N PHE A 346 -12.63 -13.65 -7.35
CA PHE A 346 -13.51 -13.06 -6.35
C PHE A 346 -13.92 -11.64 -6.74
N ALA A 347 -12.96 -10.81 -7.18
CA ALA A 347 -13.23 -9.45 -7.64
C ALA A 347 -14.16 -9.42 -8.87
N PHE A 348 -13.96 -10.32 -9.82
CA PHE A 348 -14.82 -10.40 -10.99
C PHE A 348 -16.26 -10.80 -10.60
N LEU A 349 -16.41 -11.90 -9.86
CA LEU A 349 -17.73 -12.43 -9.49
C LEU A 349 -18.51 -11.49 -8.57
N SER A 350 -17.85 -10.87 -7.60
CA SER A 350 -18.50 -9.95 -6.67
C SER A 350 -18.96 -8.65 -7.37
N GLY A 351 -18.20 -8.15 -8.35
CA GLY A 351 -18.60 -7.00 -9.17
C GLY A 351 -19.83 -7.29 -10.03
N VAL A 352 -19.85 -8.45 -10.69
CA VAL A 352 -21.01 -8.90 -11.47
C VAL A 352 -22.22 -9.14 -10.57
N ALA A 353 -22.04 -9.78 -9.41
CA ALA A 353 -23.09 -10.01 -8.43
C ALA A 353 -23.67 -8.69 -7.88
N ALA A 354 -22.81 -7.69 -7.62
CA ALA A 354 -23.25 -6.37 -7.17
C ALA A 354 -24.12 -5.69 -8.23
N LEU A 355 -23.74 -5.68 -9.52
CA LEU A 355 -24.61 -5.14 -10.56
C LEU A 355 -25.92 -5.94 -10.65
N PHE A 356 -25.84 -7.27 -10.66
CA PHE A 356 -27.03 -8.10 -10.75
C PHE A 356 -28.03 -7.77 -9.64
N LEU A 357 -27.54 -7.59 -8.40
CA LEU A 357 -28.34 -7.15 -7.27
C LEU A 357 -28.97 -5.77 -7.53
N VAL A 358 -28.20 -4.80 -8.03
CA VAL A 358 -28.73 -3.47 -8.41
C VAL A 358 -29.85 -3.58 -9.44
N LEU A 359 -29.66 -4.37 -10.51
CA LEU A 359 -30.66 -4.51 -11.57
C LEU A 359 -31.95 -5.18 -11.07
N VAL A 360 -31.84 -6.16 -10.16
CA VAL A 360 -33.00 -6.82 -9.54
C VAL A 360 -33.74 -5.85 -8.62
N LEU A 361 -33.03 -5.15 -7.73
CA LEU A 361 -33.63 -4.22 -6.76
C LEU A 361 -34.23 -2.97 -7.41
N SER A 362 -33.69 -2.54 -8.55
CA SER A 362 -34.16 -1.34 -9.26
C SER A 362 -35.44 -1.56 -10.04
N ARG A 363 -35.92 -2.81 -10.15
CA ARG A 363 -37.05 -3.16 -11.02
C ARG A 363 -38.39 -2.81 -10.38
N VAL A 364 -39.18 -1.99 -11.07
CA VAL A 364 -40.53 -1.59 -10.63
C VAL A 364 -41.53 -1.87 -11.74
N ARG A 365 -42.55 -2.69 -11.46
CA ARG A 365 -43.61 -3.09 -12.42
C ARG A 365 -43.05 -3.55 -13.77
N GLY A 366 -41.96 -4.32 -13.74
CA GLY A 366 -41.31 -4.87 -14.92
C GLY A 366 -40.38 -3.91 -15.68
N ARG A 367 -40.30 -2.63 -15.29
CA ARG A 367 -39.45 -1.59 -15.90
C ARG A 367 -38.20 -1.32 -15.07
N LEU A 368 -37.19 -0.72 -15.71
CA LEU A 368 -35.98 -0.19 -15.05
C LEU A 368 -35.93 1.34 -15.13
N PRO A 369 -36.49 2.05 -14.13
CA PRO A 369 -36.33 3.49 -14.01
C PRO A 369 -34.87 3.87 -13.73
N VAL A 370 -34.38 4.90 -14.41
CA VAL A 370 -33.00 5.40 -14.24
C VAL A 370 -32.73 5.85 -12.81
N LEU A 371 -33.66 6.57 -12.19
CA LEU A 371 -33.50 7.06 -10.82
C LEU A 371 -33.30 5.90 -9.83
N ASN A 372 -34.08 4.82 -9.97
CA ASN A 372 -33.97 3.64 -9.12
C ASN A 372 -32.63 2.94 -9.30
N LEU A 373 -32.15 2.82 -10.55
CA LEU A 373 -30.82 2.27 -10.84
C LEU A 373 -29.71 3.04 -10.13
N LEU A 374 -29.77 4.37 -10.15
CA LEU A 374 -28.77 5.22 -9.50
C LEU A 374 -28.84 5.12 -7.97
N LEU A 375 -30.05 5.15 -7.39
CA LEU A 375 -30.25 5.03 -5.94
C LEU A 375 -29.84 3.65 -5.40
N CYS A 376 -30.25 2.57 -6.07
CA CYS A 376 -29.84 1.21 -5.71
C CYS A 376 -28.34 1.01 -5.93
N GLY A 377 -27.77 1.52 -7.01
CA GLY A 377 -26.34 1.50 -7.28
C GLY A 377 -25.53 2.17 -6.15
N PHE A 378 -25.93 3.38 -5.75
CA PHE A 378 -25.34 4.09 -4.63
C PHE A 378 -25.46 3.30 -3.31
N ALA A 379 -26.63 2.73 -3.02
CA ALA A 379 -26.85 1.96 -1.79
C ALA A 379 -25.99 0.68 -1.74
N VAL A 380 -25.97 -0.11 -2.82
CA VAL A 380 -25.16 -1.33 -2.91
C VAL A 380 -23.66 -1.01 -2.89
N GLY A 381 -23.23 0.03 -3.60
CA GLY A 381 -21.84 0.49 -3.58
C GLY A 381 -21.39 0.96 -2.20
N SER A 382 -22.27 1.66 -1.47
CA SER A 382 -22.02 2.09 -0.09
C SER A 382 -21.91 0.91 0.87
N LEU A 383 -22.79 -0.09 0.73
CA LEU A 383 -22.71 -1.32 1.51
C LEU A 383 -21.39 -2.08 1.23
N ALA A 384 -21.01 -2.24 -0.04
CA ALA A 384 -19.76 -2.88 -0.40
C ALA A 384 -18.55 -2.14 0.17
N SER A 385 -18.57 -0.80 0.14
CA SER A 385 -17.52 0.04 0.73
C SER A 385 -17.44 -0.10 2.26
N ALA A 386 -18.59 -0.17 2.94
CA ALA A 386 -18.64 -0.41 4.39
C ALA A 386 -18.05 -1.80 4.75
N LEU A 387 -18.34 -2.82 3.94
CA LEU A 387 -17.78 -4.16 4.11
C LEU A 387 -16.27 -4.20 3.83
N VAL A 388 -15.78 -3.49 2.81
CA VAL A 388 -14.34 -3.30 2.59
C VAL A 388 -13.67 -2.68 3.82
N SER A 389 -14.25 -1.62 4.38
CA SER A 389 -13.71 -0.97 5.58
C SER A 389 -13.72 -1.89 6.81
N LEU A 390 -14.77 -2.71 6.97
CA LEU A 390 -14.84 -3.71 8.05
C LEU A 390 -13.75 -4.78 7.90
N LEU A 391 -13.52 -5.28 6.69
CA LEU A 391 -12.47 -6.24 6.39
C LEU A 391 -11.08 -5.65 6.61
N LEU A 392 -10.88 -4.38 6.23
CA LEU A 392 -9.63 -3.66 6.47
C LEU A 392 -9.35 -3.50 7.97
N TYR A 393 -10.39 -3.19 8.75
CA TYR A 393 -10.28 -3.09 10.21
C TYR A 393 -9.96 -4.44 10.86
N ALA A 394 -10.56 -5.53 10.36
CA ALA A 394 -10.30 -6.87 10.87
C ALA A 394 -8.92 -7.43 10.45
N GLY A 395 -8.41 -7.05 9.27
CA GLY A 395 -7.18 -7.56 8.66
C GLY A 395 -5.96 -6.67 8.93
N ASN A 396 -5.39 -6.73 10.14
CA ASN A 396 -4.31 -5.81 10.55
C ASN A 396 -2.95 -6.01 9.83
N ARG A 397 -2.77 -7.10 9.06
CA ARG A 397 -1.46 -7.48 8.46
C ARG A 397 -1.22 -7.00 7.02
N ASP A 398 -2.29 -6.71 6.26
CA ASP A 398 -2.20 -6.46 4.80
C ASP A 398 -2.79 -5.11 4.36
N ALA A 399 -2.96 -4.16 5.28
CA ALA A 399 -3.63 -2.89 5.00
C ALA A 399 -2.98 -2.10 3.85
N GLY A 400 -1.64 -2.04 3.81
CA GLY A 400 -0.91 -1.36 2.73
C GLY A 400 -1.18 -1.96 1.35
N ARG A 401 -1.26 -3.29 1.26
CA ARG A 401 -1.55 -4.02 0.03
C ARG A 401 -2.99 -3.78 -0.45
N ILE A 402 -3.95 -3.79 0.47
CA ILE A 402 -5.36 -3.47 0.18
C ILE A 402 -5.46 -2.04 -0.34
N ILE A 403 -4.85 -1.07 0.35
CA ILE A 403 -4.87 0.34 -0.05
C ILE A 403 -4.28 0.50 -1.45
N PHE A 404 -3.10 -0.09 -1.71
CA PHE A 404 -2.45 0.03 -3.02
C PHE A 404 -3.29 -0.58 -4.14
N TRP A 405 -3.90 -1.74 -3.92
CA TRP A 405 -4.78 -2.39 -4.90
C TRP A 405 -6.04 -1.55 -5.19
N LEU A 406 -6.66 -0.97 -4.15
CA LEU A 406 -7.83 -0.10 -4.28
C LEU A 406 -7.55 1.19 -5.07
N MET A 407 -6.29 1.61 -5.19
CA MET A 407 -5.90 2.80 -5.96
C MET A 407 -5.69 2.52 -7.45
N GLY A 408 -5.68 1.24 -7.84
CA GLY A 408 -5.59 0.78 -9.22
C GLY A 408 -4.23 1.03 -9.90
N GLY A 409 -3.79 0.09 -10.71
CA GLY A 409 -2.53 0.17 -11.44
C GLY A 409 -2.21 -1.09 -12.24
N PHE A 410 -1.10 -1.05 -12.97
CA PHE A 410 -0.63 -2.15 -13.81
C PHE A 410 0.74 -2.70 -13.37
N SER A 411 1.12 -2.48 -12.10
CA SER A 411 2.39 -2.96 -11.54
C SER A 411 2.49 -4.48 -11.48
N THR A 412 1.35 -5.18 -11.38
CA THR A 412 1.23 -6.64 -11.33
C THR A 412 0.85 -7.26 -12.68
N ALA A 413 0.95 -6.50 -13.79
CA ALA A 413 0.56 -6.97 -15.11
C ALA A 413 1.39 -8.18 -15.57
N THR A 414 0.71 -9.20 -16.11
CA THR A 414 1.32 -10.44 -16.62
C THR A 414 0.71 -10.84 -17.96
N TRP A 415 1.39 -11.71 -18.72
CA TRP A 415 0.84 -12.32 -19.93
C TRP A 415 -0.47 -13.08 -19.67
N ASN A 416 -0.62 -13.72 -18.51
CA ASN A 416 -1.87 -14.38 -18.13
C ASN A 416 -3.04 -13.40 -18.03
N GLY A 417 -2.79 -12.21 -17.47
CA GLY A 417 -3.79 -11.14 -17.43
C GLY A 417 -4.18 -10.66 -18.83
N VAL A 418 -3.21 -10.51 -19.73
CA VAL A 418 -3.47 -10.15 -21.14
C VAL A 418 -4.27 -11.24 -21.86
N LEU A 419 -3.87 -12.51 -21.73
CA LEU A 419 -4.55 -13.65 -22.33
C LEU A 419 -5.98 -13.83 -21.81
N PHE A 420 -6.25 -13.45 -20.56
CA PHE A 420 -7.61 -13.42 -20.01
C PHE A 420 -8.43 -12.25 -20.56
N LEU A 421 -7.88 -11.03 -20.56
CA LEU A 421 -8.65 -9.83 -20.89
C LEU A 421 -8.82 -9.62 -22.40
N PHE A 422 -7.87 -10.04 -23.23
CA PHE A 422 -7.90 -9.88 -24.68
C PHE A 422 -9.14 -10.51 -25.35
N PRO A 423 -9.42 -11.82 -25.19
CA PRO A 423 -10.59 -12.44 -25.81
C PRO A 423 -11.90 -11.82 -25.28
N MET A 424 -11.97 -11.51 -23.98
CA MET A 424 -13.11 -10.78 -23.42
C MET A 424 -13.29 -9.41 -24.06
N THR A 425 -12.20 -8.67 -24.28
CA THR A 425 -12.25 -7.35 -24.92
C THR A 425 -12.79 -7.44 -26.33
N VAL A 426 -12.33 -8.41 -27.14
CA VAL A 426 -12.84 -8.62 -28.50
C VAL A 426 -14.33 -8.94 -28.48
N ILE A 427 -14.75 -9.90 -27.65
CA ILE A 427 -16.17 -10.30 -27.54
C ILE A 427 -17.04 -9.13 -27.09
N LEU A 428 -16.65 -8.44 -26.03
CA LEU A 428 -17.42 -7.32 -25.49
C LEU A 428 -17.44 -6.12 -26.44
N ALA A 429 -16.35 -5.83 -27.15
CA ALA A 429 -16.32 -4.78 -28.17
C ALA A 429 -17.29 -5.09 -29.33
N LEU A 430 -17.37 -6.34 -29.79
CA LEU A 430 -18.34 -6.77 -30.81
C LEU A 430 -19.78 -6.65 -30.30
N VAL A 431 -20.04 -7.07 -29.06
CA VAL A 431 -21.36 -6.93 -28.42
C VAL A 431 -21.74 -5.45 -28.27
N MET A 432 -20.82 -4.59 -27.81
CA MET A 432 -21.02 -3.15 -27.71
C MET A 432 -21.36 -2.54 -29.07
N PHE A 433 -20.62 -2.91 -30.13
CA PHE A 433 -20.87 -2.43 -31.48
C PHE A 433 -22.22 -2.89 -32.02
N ALA A 434 -22.64 -4.13 -31.72
CA ALA A 434 -23.94 -4.65 -32.12
C ALA A 434 -25.10 -3.80 -31.57
N PHE A 435 -24.99 -3.30 -30.33
CA PHE A 435 -25.99 -2.43 -29.69
C PHE A 435 -25.98 -0.97 -30.15
N SER A 436 -25.09 -0.58 -31.08
CA SER A 436 -24.96 0.81 -31.52
C SER A 436 -26.24 1.38 -32.13
N ARG A 437 -27.05 0.56 -32.83
CA ARG A 437 -28.29 1.00 -33.48
C ARG A 437 -29.39 1.26 -32.46
N GLU A 438 -29.53 0.35 -31.51
CA GLU A 438 -30.50 0.41 -30.43
C GLU A 438 -30.19 1.58 -29.50
N LEU A 439 -28.91 1.85 -29.22
CA LEU A 439 -28.49 3.03 -28.45
C LEU A 439 -28.83 4.35 -29.16
N ASN A 440 -28.64 4.42 -30.48
CA ASN A 440 -29.06 5.58 -31.27
C ASN A 440 -30.57 5.77 -31.21
N ALA A 441 -31.36 4.70 -31.34
CA ALA A 441 -32.82 4.77 -31.21
C ALA A 441 -33.24 5.19 -29.80
N MET A 442 -32.63 4.62 -28.76
CA MET A 442 -32.90 4.97 -27.36
C MET A 442 -32.54 6.42 -27.03
N SER A 443 -31.56 7.00 -27.72
CA SER A 443 -31.16 8.41 -27.55
C SER A 443 -32.26 9.39 -27.94
N LEU A 444 -33.17 9.01 -28.86
CA LEU A 444 -34.35 9.81 -29.24
C LEU A 444 -35.44 9.81 -28.16
N GLY A 445 -35.41 8.85 -27.24
CA GLY A 445 -36.47 8.63 -26.26
C GLY A 445 -36.83 7.16 -26.12
N GLU A 446 -37.14 6.73 -24.90
CA GLU A 446 -37.51 5.33 -24.65
C GLU A 446 -38.85 4.96 -25.29
N GLU A 447 -39.82 5.88 -25.31
CA GLU A 447 -41.11 5.67 -25.98
C GLU A 447 -40.93 5.61 -27.50
N THR A 448 -40.18 6.55 -28.08
CA THR A 448 -39.87 6.58 -29.52
C THR A 448 -39.14 5.31 -29.96
N ALA A 449 -38.14 4.85 -29.20
CA ALA A 449 -37.43 3.60 -29.51
C ALA A 449 -38.37 2.38 -29.50
N ARG A 450 -39.33 2.32 -28.58
CA ARG A 450 -40.33 1.25 -28.54
C ARG A 450 -41.25 1.27 -29.76
N THR A 451 -41.67 2.45 -30.23
CA THR A 451 -42.46 2.56 -31.47
C THR A 451 -41.68 2.13 -32.72
N MET A 452 -40.34 2.25 -32.69
CA MET A 452 -39.44 1.74 -33.73
C MET A 452 -39.15 0.23 -33.60
N GLY A 453 -39.80 -0.47 -32.68
CA GLY A 453 -39.65 -1.91 -32.49
C GLY A 453 -38.49 -2.34 -31.59
N VAL A 454 -37.79 -1.40 -30.94
CA VAL A 454 -36.69 -1.72 -30.03
C VAL A 454 -37.26 -2.20 -28.68
N PRO A 455 -36.92 -3.41 -28.20
CA PRO A 455 -37.35 -3.89 -26.89
C PRO A 455 -36.53 -3.21 -25.78
N ALA A 456 -36.80 -1.92 -25.54
CA ALA A 456 -35.95 -1.02 -24.76
C ALA A 456 -35.56 -1.56 -23.37
N GLU A 457 -36.47 -2.21 -22.65
CA GLU A 457 -36.16 -2.77 -21.31
C GLU A 457 -35.18 -3.95 -21.38
N ARG A 458 -35.31 -4.83 -22.39
CA ARG A 458 -34.40 -5.96 -22.57
C ARG A 458 -33.02 -5.46 -23.01
N VAL A 459 -32.99 -4.53 -23.96
CA VAL A 459 -31.75 -3.90 -24.44
C VAL A 459 -31.04 -3.19 -23.30
N LYS A 460 -31.75 -2.41 -22.49
CA LYS A 460 -31.21 -1.73 -21.31
C LYS A 460 -30.57 -2.73 -20.34
N TRP A 461 -31.25 -3.82 -20.00
CA TRP A 461 -30.70 -4.90 -19.17
C TRP A 461 -29.41 -5.48 -19.75
N MET A 462 -29.42 -5.82 -21.05
CA MET A 462 -28.25 -6.42 -21.72
C MET A 462 -27.06 -5.47 -21.76
N ILE A 463 -27.28 -4.19 -22.11
CA ILE A 463 -26.22 -3.18 -22.19
C ILE A 463 -25.60 -2.93 -20.81
N LEU A 464 -26.43 -2.80 -19.76
CA LEU A 464 -25.93 -2.62 -18.39
C LEU A 464 -25.10 -3.83 -17.94
N LEU A 465 -25.56 -5.04 -18.24
CA LEU A 465 -24.81 -6.27 -17.95
C LEU A 465 -23.48 -6.33 -18.73
N THR A 466 -23.48 -5.98 -20.02
CA THR A 466 -22.25 -5.89 -20.83
C THR A 466 -21.25 -4.91 -20.23
N GLY A 467 -21.70 -3.73 -19.82
CA GLY A 467 -20.82 -2.72 -19.22
C GLY A 467 -20.27 -3.14 -17.85
N ALA A 468 -21.04 -3.86 -17.02
CA ALA A 468 -20.48 -4.41 -15.77
C ALA A 468 -19.56 -5.59 -15.98
N LEU A 469 -19.81 -6.45 -16.98
CA LEU A 469 -18.84 -7.51 -17.33
C LEU A 469 -17.51 -6.87 -17.75
N ALA A 470 -17.55 -5.85 -18.61
CA ALA A 470 -16.38 -5.09 -19.02
C ALA A 470 -15.67 -4.42 -17.82
N THR A 471 -16.44 -3.76 -16.94
CA THR A 471 -15.90 -3.07 -15.76
C THR A 471 -15.31 -4.05 -14.76
N SER A 472 -16.04 -5.11 -14.40
CA SER A 472 -15.60 -6.09 -13.40
C SER A 472 -14.39 -6.90 -13.88
N ALA A 473 -14.33 -7.27 -15.16
CA ALA A 473 -13.17 -7.94 -15.75
C ALA A 473 -11.92 -7.06 -15.70
N THR A 474 -12.08 -5.76 -15.94
CA THR A 474 -10.99 -4.80 -15.87
C THR A 474 -10.53 -4.58 -14.42
N VAL A 475 -11.48 -4.27 -13.52
CA VAL A 475 -11.20 -4.00 -12.10
C VAL A 475 -10.58 -5.22 -11.40
N ALA A 476 -10.95 -6.43 -11.79
CA ALA A 476 -10.34 -7.65 -11.26
C ALA A 476 -8.82 -7.75 -11.49
N LEU A 477 -8.31 -7.19 -12.60
CA LEU A 477 -6.90 -7.27 -12.97
C LEU A 477 -6.08 -6.03 -12.59
N CYS A 478 -6.67 -4.84 -12.68
CA CYS A 478 -5.94 -3.58 -12.48
C CYS A 478 -6.43 -2.74 -11.30
N GLY A 479 -7.34 -3.27 -10.49
CA GLY A 479 -7.96 -2.52 -9.40
C GLY A 479 -8.89 -1.41 -9.88
N VAL A 480 -9.26 -0.51 -8.98
CA VAL A 480 -10.30 0.51 -9.21
C VAL A 480 -9.69 1.72 -9.94
N ILE A 481 -9.94 1.84 -11.24
CA ILE A 481 -9.47 2.98 -12.07
C ILE A 481 -10.65 3.82 -12.56
N GLY A 482 -10.85 4.99 -11.93
CA GLY A 482 -11.96 5.89 -12.24
C GLY A 482 -11.74 6.81 -13.45
N PHE A 483 -12.79 7.57 -13.76
CA PHE A 483 -12.84 8.68 -14.74
C PHE A 483 -12.64 8.34 -16.23
N VAL A 484 -12.11 7.17 -16.57
CA VAL A 484 -11.94 6.77 -17.99
C VAL A 484 -13.29 6.65 -18.71
N GLY A 485 -14.27 5.99 -18.08
CA GLY A 485 -15.63 5.83 -18.61
C GLY A 485 -16.42 7.15 -18.73
N LEU A 486 -16.00 8.18 -18.00
CA LEU A 486 -16.62 9.50 -18.03
C LEU A 486 -16.01 10.40 -19.11
N ILE A 487 -14.67 10.55 -19.10
CA ILE A 487 -13.94 11.49 -19.97
C ILE A 487 -13.97 11.02 -21.43
N VAL A 488 -13.67 9.75 -21.65
CA VAL A 488 -13.33 9.26 -22.99
C VAL A 488 -14.53 9.27 -23.93
N PRO A 489 -15.71 8.76 -23.57
CA PRO A 489 -16.86 8.78 -24.47
C PRO A 489 -17.35 10.19 -24.75
N HIS A 490 -17.20 11.11 -23.79
CA HIS A 490 -17.50 12.51 -24.00
C HIS A 490 -16.54 13.13 -25.03
N THR A 491 -15.24 12.89 -24.88
CA THR A 491 -14.22 13.37 -25.81
C THR A 491 -14.40 12.77 -27.20
N ALA A 492 -14.68 11.46 -27.29
CA ALA A 492 -15.01 10.79 -28.55
C ALA A 492 -16.23 11.44 -29.22
N ARG A 493 -17.26 11.80 -28.45
CA ARG A 493 -18.45 12.48 -28.96
C ARG A 493 -18.14 13.83 -29.60
N LEU A 494 -17.18 14.58 -29.06
CA LEU A 494 -16.72 15.84 -29.64
C LEU A 494 -15.92 15.64 -30.94
N LEU A 495 -15.24 14.51 -31.09
CA LEU A 495 -14.39 14.21 -32.24
C LEU A 495 -15.13 13.56 -33.42
N VAL A 496 -15.98 12.57 -33.14
CA VAL A 496 -16.66 11.75 -34.19
C VAL A 496 -18.18 11.92 -34.22
N GLY A 497 -18.73 12.73 -33.32
CA GLY A 497 -20.16 12.98 -33.19
C GLY A 497 -20.90 11.98 -32.26
N PRO A 498 -22.22 12.15 -32.09
CA PRO A 498 -23.03 11.36 -31.15
C PRO A 498 -23.50 10.00 -31.65
N ASP A 499 -23.25 9.65 -32.93
CA ASP A 499 -23.63 8.35 -33.49
C ASP A 499 -22.81 7.22 -32.84
N HIS A 500 -23.48 6.33 -32.10
CA HIS A 500 -22.87 5.22 -31.37
C HIS A 500 -22.08 4.25 -32.27
N ARG A 501 -22.36 4.20 -33.58
CA ARG A 501 -21.60 3.39 -34.54
C ARG A 501 -20.15 3.86 -34.70
N ARG A 502 -19.92 5.16 -34.53
CA ARG A 502 -18.58 5.78 -34.58
C ARG A 502 -18.04 6.04 -33.18
N LEU A 503 -18.92 6.46 -32.27
CA LEU A 503 -18.55 6.80 -30.90
C LEU A 503 -18.03 5.59 -30.11
N LEU A 504 -18.65 4.41 -30.22
CA LEU A 504 -18.19 3.24 -29.45
C LEU A 504 -16.79 2.78 -29.89
N PRO A 505 -16.50 2.53 -31.19
CA PRO A 505 -15.15 2.19 -31.62
C PRO A 505 -14.11 3.27 -31.26
N ALA A 506 -14.44 4.55 -31.44
CA ALA A 506 -13.56 5.64 -31.07
C ALA A 506 -13.29 5.67 -29.55
N SER A 507 -14.31 5.41 -28.73
CA SER A 507 -14.17 5.36 -27.27
C SER A 507 -13.26 4.21 -26.83
N LEU A 508 -13.37 3.03 -27.44
CA LEU A 508 -12.49 1.89 -27.15
C LEU A 508 -11.02 2.25 -27.42
N ILE A 509 -10.73 2.82 -28.59
CA ILE A 509 -9.35 3.17 -28.98
C ILE A 509 -8.80 4.29 -28.09
N LEU A 510 -9.56 5.38 -27.93
CA LEU A 510 -9.14 6.52 -27.10
C LEU A 510 -8.97 6.13 -25.63
N GLY A 511 -9.80 5.22 -25.13
CA GLY A 511 -9.71 4.71 -23.77
C GLY A 511 -8.42 3.95 -23.53
N GLY A 512 -8.07 3.05 -24.45
CA GLY A 512 -6.82 2.32 -24.39
C GLY A 512 -5.60 3.24 -24.46
N ILE A 513 -5.61 4.22 -25.37
CA ILE A 513 -4.54 5.23 -25.47
C ILE A 513 -4.41 6.02 -24.16
N LEU A 514 -5.53 6.51 -23.60
CA LEU A 514 -5.52 7.30 -22.38
C LEU A 514 -4.90 6.53 -21.21
N LEU A 515 -5.23 5.25 -21.02
CA LEU A 515 -4.65 4.47 -19.93
C LEU A 515 -3.18 4.12 -20.14
N VAL A 516 -2.75 3.84 -21.37
CA VAL A 516 -1.31 3.65 -21.66
C VAL A 516 -0.52 4.90 -21.32
N LEU A 517 -1.03 6.08 -21.71
CA LEU A 517 -0.40 7.36 -21.38
C LEU A 517 -0.42 7.64 -19.87
N SER A 518 -1.53 7.32 -19.19
CA SER A 518 -1.67 7.51 -17.75
C SER A 518 -0.70 6.61 -16.97
N ASP A 519 -0.55 5.34 -17.36
CA ASP A 519 0.41 4.41 -16.76
C ASP A 519 1.87 4.84 -17.03
N THR A 520 2.16 5.30 -18.25
CA THR A 520 3.49 5.83 -18.59
C THR A 520 3.86 7.04 -17.73
N LEU A 521 2.91 7.96 -17.54
CA LEU A 521 3.10 9.12 -16.67
C LEU A 521 3.25 8.70 -15.21
N ALA A 522 2.41 7.76 -14.73
CA ALA A 522 2.45 7.25 -13.37
C ALA A 522 3.82 6.64 -12.99
N ARG A 523 4.48 6.00 -13.96
CA ARG A 523 5.81 5.42 -13.80
C ARG A 523 6.96 6.42 -13.86
N THR A 524 6.80 7.50 -14.63
CA THR A 524 7.89 8.44 -14.92
C THR A 524 7.87 9.66 -14.00
N ALA A 525 6.71 10.03 -13.46
CA ALA A 525 6.55 11.25 -12.66
C ALA A 525 7.32 11.22 -11.32
N LEU A 526 7.47 10.06 -10.68
CA LEU A 526 8.19 9.88 -9.40
C LEU A 526 9.21 8.75 -9.44
N ALA A 527 9.75 8.42 -10.62
CA ALA A 527 10.76 7.38 -10.76
C ALA A 527 11.90 7.58 -9.74
N PRO A 528 12.25 6.55 -8.92
CA PRO A 528 11.99 5.11 -9.12
C PRO A 528 10.68 4.57 -8.50
N ALA A 529 9.94 5.39 -7.75
CA ALA A 529 8.65 5.02 -7.16
C ALA A 529 7.53 5.10 -8.21
N GLU A 530 6.59 4.15 -8.20
CA GLU A 530 5.44 4.16 -9.12
C GLU A 530 4.20 4.74 -8.44
N LEU A 531 3.58 5.73 -9.08
CA LEU A 531 2.26 6.20 -8.66
C LEU A 531 1.17 5.19 -9.08
N PRO A 532 0.14 4.98 -8.25
CA PRO A 532 -1.07 4.30 -8.70
C PRO A 532 -1.75 5.08 -9.84
N VAL A 533 -2.16 4.36 -10.88
CA VAL A 533 -2.74 4.95 -12.10
C VAL A 533 -4.08 5.61 -11.80
N GLY A 534 -4.85 5.10 -10.84
CA GLY A 534 -6.11 5.73 -10.42
C GLY A 534 -5.93 7.15 -9.85
N ILE A 535 -4.78 7.46 -9.24
CA ILE A 535 -4.47 8.84 -8.82
C ILE A 535 -4.32 9.72 -10.06
N VAL A 536 -3.54 9.26 -11.05
CA VAL A 536 -3.27 10.01 -12.27
C VAL A 536 -4.57 10.27 -13.03
N THR A 537 -5.41 9.26 -13.24
CA THR A 537 -6.67 9.44 -13.96
C THR A 537 -7.64 10.34 -13.20
N ALA A 538 -7.66 10.32 -11.86
CA ALA A 538 -8.46 11.24 -11.06
C ALA A 538 -7.96 12.69 -11.13
N LEU A 539 -6.64 12.92 -11.10
CA LEU A 539 -6.04 14.26 -11.19
C LEU A 539 -6.37 14.96 -12.51
N PHE A 540 -6.49 14.21 -13.62
CA PHE A 540 -6.94 14.77 -14.90
C PHE A 540 -8.47 14.78 -15.01
N GLY A 541 -9.14 13.77 -14.49
CA GLY A 541 -10.58 13.58 -14.66
C GLY A 541 -11.43 14.55 -13.87
N VAL A 542 -11.06 14.88 -12.63
CA VAL A 542 -11.82 15.82 -11.80
C VAL A 542 -11.82 17.23 -12.42
N PRO A 543 -10.67 17.83 -12.78
CA PRO A 543 -10.66 19.15 -13.44
C PRO A 543 -11.40 19.16 -14.77
N PHE A 544 -11.26 18.11 -15.59
CA PHE A 544 -11.99 17.98 -16.85
C PHE A 544 -13.50 17.96 -16.63
N PHE A 545 -13.97 17.20 -15.63
CA PHE A 545 -15.38 17.15 -15.26
C PHE A 545 -15.91 18.50 -14.76
N LEU A 546 -15.16 19.19 -13.88
CA LEU A 546 -15.54 20.52 -13.39
C LEU A 546 -15.61 21.55 -14.52
N PHE A 547 -14.68 21.48 -15.47
CA PHE A 547 -14.71 22.33 -16.66
C PHE A 547 -15.95 22.08 -17.53
N LEU A 548 -16.35 20.82 -17.72
CA LEU A 548 -17.57 20.47 -18.44
C LEU A 548 -18.83 20.96 -17.73
N LEU A 549 -18.89 20.86 -16.40
CA LEU A 549 -20.00 21.39 -15.62
C LEU A 549 -20.16 22.90 -15.76
N ARG A 550 -19.06 23.66 -15.84
CA ARG A 550 -19.10 25.12 -15.99
C ARG A 550 -19.54 25.58 -17.39
N ARG A 551 -19.34 24.75 -18.41
CA ARG A 551 -19.75 25.05 -19.79
C ARG A 551 -21.20 24.69 -20.10
N ARG A 552 -21.85 23.94 -19.21
CA ARG A 552 -23.29 23.70 -19.23
C ARG A 552 -24.00 24.74 -18.38
#